data_AF-A0A7Y0S0M1-F1
#
_entry.id   AF-A0A7Y0S0M1-F1
#
_cell.length_a   1.000
_cell.length_b   1.000
_cell.length_c   1.000
_cell.angle_alpha   90.00
_cell.angle_beta   90.00
_cell.angle_gamma   90.00
#
_symmetry.space_group_name_H-M   'P 1'
#
loop_
_entity.id
_entity.type
_entity.pdbx_description
1 polymer ?
#
loop_
_entity_poly.entity_id
_entity_poly.type
_entity_poly.pdbx_seq_one_letter_code
_entity_poly.pdbx_strand_id
1 'polypeptide(L)'
;SRLSPLTDDRTKPAVPFGGKYRIIDFTLTNCLHSGLRKILVLTQYKSHSLQKHLRDGWSIFNPELGEYITAVPPQMRKGGAWYEGTADAIY
;
A
#
# COMPACT_ATOMS: atom_id res chain seq x y z
N SER A 1 -15.25 8.09 -14.09
CA SER A 1 -14.02 8.32 -13.29
C SER A 1 -12.99 9.03 -14.17
N ARG A 2 -12.42 10.17 -13.76
CA ARG A 2 -11.67 11.11 -14.63
C ARG A 2 -10.23 10.66 -15.02
N LEU A 3 -9.93 9.36 -14.98
CA LEU A 3 -8.58 8.82 -15.22
C LEU A 3 -8.54 7.50 -16.04
N SER A 4 -9.60 7.15 -16.78
CA SER A 4 -9.45 6.10 -17.82
C SER A 4 -8.62 6.67 -18.98
N PRO A 5 -7.54 5.98 -19.39
CA PRO A 5 -7.35 4.53 -19.37
C PRO A 5 -6.23 4.02 -18.43
N LEU A 6 -5.69 4.85 -17.53
CA LEU A 6 -4.48 4.50 -16.76
C LEU A 6 -4.70 3.59 -15.53
N THR A 7 -5.94 3.18 -15.25
CA THR A 7 -6.31 2.41 -14.04
C THR A 7 -6.81 0.99 -14.30
N ASP A 8 -6.80 0.49 -15.54
CA ASP A 8 -7.36 -0.84 -15.86
C ASP A 8 -6.57 -2.00 -15.23
N ASP A 9 -5.26 -1.84 -15.09
CA ASP A 9 -4.38 -2.91 -14.61
C ASP A 9 -3.78 -2.73 -13.21
N ARG A 10 -4.02 -1.59 -12.55
CA ARG A 10 -3.36 -1.25 -11.28
C ARG A 10 -4.24 -0.38 -10.39
N THR A 11 -4.13 -0.59 -9.08
CA THR A 11 -4.81 0.24 -8.08
C THR A 11 -4.28 1.68 -8.10
N LYS A 12 -5.16 2.65 -7.82
CA LYS A 12 -4.84 4.09 -7.79
C LYS A 12 -3.55 4.47 -7.04
N PRO A 13 -3.14 3.81 -5.93
CA PRO A 13 -1.88 4.11 -5.25
C PRO A 13 -0.62 3.63 -5.98
N ALA A 14 -0.75 2.67 -6.91
CA ALA A 14 0.35 2.07 -7.66
C ALA A 14 0.65 2.79 -8.98
N VAL A 15 -0.03 3.92 -9.25
CA VAL A 15 0.24 4.76 -10.41
C VAL A 15 1.62 5.39 -10.26
N PRO A 16 2.55 5.18 -11.22
CA PRO A 16 3.85 5.83 -11.20
C PRO A 16 3.70 7.35 -11.24
N PHE A 17 4.50 8.05 -10.44
CA PHE A 17 4.62 9.51 -10.44
C PHE A 17 6.12 9.85 -10.52
N GLY A 18 6.51 10.73 -11.44
CA GLY A 18 7.92 11.17 -11.57
C GLY A 18 8.94 10.05 -11.86
N GLY A 19 8.55 9.00 -12.57
CA GLY A 19 9.45 7.93 -13.04
C GLY A 19 9.66 6.78 -12.04
N LYS A 20 10.25 7.04 -10.87
CA LYS A 20 10.58 5.99 -9.86
C LYS A 20 9.65 5.96 -8.65
N TYR A 21 8.87 7.01 -8.42
CA TYR A 21 8.03 7.15 -7.22
C TYR A 21 6.60 6.66 -7.47
N ARG A 22 5.91 6.33 -6.38
CA ARG A 22 4.49 6.01 -6.34
C ARG A 22 3.79 6.96 -5.39
N ILE A 23 2.47 7.15 -5.54
CA ILE A 23 1.68 8.06 -4.70
C ILE A 23 1.84 7.74 -3.19
N ILE A 24 2.00 6.46 -2.84
CA ILE A 24 2.23 6.03 -1.45
C ILE A 24 3.52 6.59 -0.84
N ASP A 25 4.52 6.97 -1.65
CA ASP A 25 5.80 7.47 -1.15
C ASP A 25 5.64 8.81 -0.43
N PHE A 26 4.69 9.65 -0.86
CA PHE A 26 4.38 10.90 -0.16
C PHE A 26 3.86 10.63 1.26
N THR A 27 2.93 9.68 1.41
CA THR A 27 2.38 9.33 2.71
C THR A 27 3.43 8.70 3.63
N LEU A 28 4.26 7.82 3.09
CA LEU A 28 5.30 7.14 3.87
C LEU A 28 6.43 8.09 4.27
N THR A 29 6.80 9.03 3.39
CA THR A 29 7.78 10.08 3.72
C THR A 29 7.28 10.98 4.84
N ASN A 30 6.00 11.35 4.81
CA ASN A 30 5.39 12.11 5.90
C ASN A 30 5.42 11.32 7.21
N CYS A 31 5.02 10.04 7.20
CA CYS A 31 5.11 9.18 8.38
C CYS A 31 6.55 9.13 8.93
N LEU A 32 7.54 8.94 8.05
CA LEU A 32 8.95 8.90 8.41
C LEU A 32 9.40 10.23 9.05
N HIS A 33 9.07 11.37 8.46
CA HIS A 33 9.42 12.69 8.99
C HIS A 33 8.70 13.02 10.29
N SER A 34 7.51 12.47 10.52
CA SER A 34 6.76 12.59 11.78
C SER A 34 7.17 11.58 12.86
N GLY A 35 8.21 10.76 12.63
CA GLY A 35 8.67 9.76 13.60
C GLY A 35 7.76 8.53 13.72
N LEU A 36 6.82 8.34 12.80
CA LEU A 36 5.98 7.14 12.76
C LEU A 36 6.78 5.97 12.17
N ARG A 37 7.07 4.98 13.00
CA ARG A 37 7.96 3.85 12.67
C ARG A 37 7.27 2.48 12.55
N LYS A 38 5.96 2.43 12.79
CA LYS A 38 5.15 1.20 12.71
C LYS A 38 3.98 1.46 11.78
N ILE A 39 4.03 0.93 10.56
CA ILE A 39 3.10 1.27 9.49
C ILE A 39 2.49 -0.02 8.92
N LEU A 40 1.16 -0.05 8.85
CA LEU A 40 0.40 -1.08 8.14
C LEU A 40 -0.13 -0.49 6.84
N VAL A 41 0.14 -1.16 5.72
CA VAL A 41 -0.36 -0.80 4.40
C VAL A 41 -1.45 -1.78 4.01
N LEU A 42 -2.70 -1.36 4.11
CA LEU A 42 -3.84 -2.18 3.69
C LEU A 42 -3.91 -2.17 2.16
N THR A 43 -3.67 -3.33 1.56
CA THR A 43 -3.64 -3.47 0.10
C THR A 43 -4.93 -4.11 -0.43
N GLN A 44 -5.31 -3.78 -1.66
CA GLN A 44 -6.46 -4.39 -2.36
C GLN A 44 -5.98 -5.20 -3.57
N TYR A 45 -6.86 -5.49 -4.54
CA TYR A 45 -6.57 -6.27 -5.74
C TYR A 45 -5.29 -5.83 -6.48
N LYS A 46 -4.57 -6.79 -7.10
CA LYS A 46 -3.33 -6.57 -7.89
C LYS A 46 -2.18 -5.89 -7.10
N SER A 47 -1.99 -6.24 -5.82
CA SER A 47 -0.99 -5.62 -4.92
C SER A 47 0.46 -6.06 -5.11
N HIS A 48 0.76 -7.06 -5.96
CA HIS A 48 2.12 -7.60 -6.10
C HIS A 48 3.18 -6.52 -6.43
N SER A 49 2.85 -5.61 -7.35
CA SER A 49 3.78 -4.53 -7.71
C SER A 49 4.05 -3.58 -6.53
N LEU A 50 3.06 -3.34 -5.67
CA LEU A 50 3.16 -2.48 -4.49
C LEU A 50 3.98 -3.18 -3.41
N GLN A 51 3.75 -4.47 -3.17
CA GLN A 51 4.56 -5.25 -2.24
C GLN A 51 6.04 -5.25 -2.64
N LYS A 52 6.35 -5.41 -3.93
CA LYS A 52 7.72 -5.30 -4.44
C LYS A 52 8.31 -3.92 -4.19
N HIS A 53 7.55 -2.86 -4.47
CA HIS A 53 7.97 -1.47 -4.22
C HIS A 53 8.29 -1.19 -2.76
N LEU A 54 7.45 -1.66 -1.83
CA LEU A 54 7.69 -1.50 -0.40
C LEU A 54 8.91 -2.29 0.06
N ARG A 55 9.10 -3.52 -0.44
CA ARG A 55 10.25 -4.36 -0.10
C ARG A 55 11.56 -3.74 -0.58
N ASP A 56 11.60 -3.30 -1.83
CA ASP A 56 12.84 -2.86 -2.48
C ASP A 56 13.16 -1.39 -2.14
N GLY A 57 12.14 -0.54 -1.96
CA GLY A 57 12.28 0.90 -1.79
C GLY A 57 12.13 1.43 -0.36
N TRP A 58 11.57 0.65 0.56
CA TRP A 58 11.29 1.08 1.94
C TRP A 58 11.95 0.18 3.00
N SER A 59 13.10 -0.41 2.68
CA SER A 59 13.92 -1.23 3.60
C SER A 59 14.63 -0.47 4.73
N ILE A 60 14.33 0.83 4.90
CA ILE A 60 14.96 1.72 5.89
C ILE A 60 14.46 1.50 7.33
N PHE A 61 13.35 0.80 7.53
CA PHE A 61 12.79 0.49 8.84
C PHE A 61 13.57 -0.66 9.48
N ASN A 62 14.07 -0.48 10.70
CA ASN A 62 14.84 -1.52 11.40
C ASN A 62 13.94 -2.43 12.28
N PRO A 63 13.78 -3.72 11.93
CA PRO A 63 12.99 -4.67 12.72
C PRO A 63 13.52 -4.88 14.15
N GLU A 64 14.83 -4.74 14.39
CA GLU A 64 15.43 -4.89 15.73
C GLU A 64 14.98 -3.78 16.68
N LEU A 65 14.66 -2.61 16.15
CA LEU A 65 14.08 -1.48 16.88
C LEU A 65 12.53 -1.55 16.93
N GLY A 66 11.94 -2.62 16.42
CA GLY A 66 10.49 -2.79 16.31
C GLY A 66 9.85 -1.90 15.26
N GLU A 67 10.63 -1.38 14.31
CA GLU A 67 10.14 -0.57 13.20
C GLU A 67 9.76 -1.46 12.02
N TYR A 68 8.64 -1.15 11.35
CA TYR A 68 8.22 -1.93 10.20
C TYR A 68 7.26 -1.17 9.29
N ILE A 69 7.26 -1.60 8.04
CA ILE A 69 6.21 -1.37 7.07
C ILE A 69 5.71 -2.72 6.56
N THR A 70 4.46 -3.05 6.85
CA THR A 70 3.89 -4.36 6.50
C THR A 70 2.68 -4.19 5.62
N ALA A 71 2.74 -4.79 4.43
CA ALA A 71 1.58 -4.88 3.56
C ALA A 71 0.64 -5.97 4.07
N VAL A 72 -0.60 -5.59 4.38
CA VAL A 72 -1.66 -6.52 4.78
C VAL A 72 -2.51 -6.80 3.54
N PRO A 73 -2.51 -8.04 3.02
CA PRO A 73 -3.44 -8.42 1.96
C PRO A 73 -4.87 -8.50 2.51
N PRO A 74 -5.89 -8.37 1.66
CA PRO A 74 -7.27 -8.57 2.10
C PRO A 74 -7.40 -10.04 2.53
N GLN A 75 -7.75 -10.28 3.79
CA GLN A 75 -8.05 -11.61 4.31
C GLN A 75 -9.55 -11.83 4.24
N MET A 76 -10.01 -12.80 3.44
CA MET A 76 -11.41 -13.19 3.42
C MET A 76 -11.77 -13.91 4.72
N ARG A 77 -12.49 -13.24 5.62
CA ARG A 77 -13.14 -13.84 6.78
C ARG A 77 -14.62 -14.11 6.45
N LYS A 78 -14.90 -15.27 5.83
CA LYS A 78 -16.24 -15.87 5.59
C LYS A 78 -17.22 -15.08 4.69
N GLY A 79 -17.63 -15.71 3.58
CA GLY A 79 -18.80 -15.34 2.79
C GLY A 79 -18.48 -15.16 1.31
N GLY A 80 -19.34 -15.66 0.42
CA GLY A 80 -19.15 -15.62 -1.03
C GLY A 80 -19.32 -14.24 -1.69
N ALA A 81 -19.18 -13.16 -0.91
CA ALA A 81 -19.21 -11.79 -1.40
C ALA A 81 -17.78 -11.27 -1.54
N TRP A 82 -17.50 -10.66 -2.69
CA TRP A 82 -16.20 -10.07 -2.97
C TRP A 82 -16.03 -8.77 -2.17
N TYR A 83 -14.79 -8.44 -1.86
CA TYR A 83 -14.40 -7.21 -1.18
C TYR A 83 -14.88 -5.97 -1.97
N GLU A 84 -15.87 -5.23 -1.45
CA GLU A 84 -16.53 -4.12 -2.16
C GLU A 84 -15.87 -2.75 -1.92
N GLY A 85 -14.91 -2.63 -0.99
CA GLY A 85 -14.17 -1.38 -0.84
C GLY A 85 -13.32 -1.23 0.42
N THR A 86 -12.62 -0.09 0.52
CA THR A 86 -11.65 0.24 1.59
C THR A 86 -12.25 0.24 2.99
N ALA A 87 -13.56 0.44 3.12
CA ALA A 87 -14.28 0.44 4.39
C ALA A 87 -14.30 -0.94 5.07
N ASP A 88 -14.28 -2.03 4.29
CA ASP A 88 -14.28 -3.42 4.82
C ASP A 88 -12.91 -3.85 5.40
N ALA A 89 -11.88 -3.02 5.29
CA ALA A 89 -10.54 -3.37 5.79
C ALA A 89 -10.33 -3.14 7.30
N ILE A 90 -11.30 -2.52 7.98
CA ILE A 90 -11.16 -2.04 9.38
C ILE A 90 -12.07 -2.79 10.36
N TYR A 91 -12.97 -3.67 9.90
CA TYR A 91 -13.90 -4.42 10.77
C TYR A 91 -13.43 -5.86 11.07
#